data_AF-A0A1Q9W056-F1
#
_entry.id   AF-A0A1Q9W056-F1
#
_cell.length_a   1.000
_cell.length_b   1.000
_cell.length_c   1.000
_cell.angle_alpha   90.00
_cell.angle_beta   90.00
_cell.angle_gamma   90.00
#
_symmetry.space_group_name_H-M   'P 1'
#
loop_
_entity.id
_entity.type
_entity.pdbx_description
1 polymer ?
#
loop_
_entity_poly.entity_id
_entity_poly.type
_entity_poly.pdbx_seq_one_letter_code
_entity_poly.pdbx_strand_id
1 'polypeptide(L)'
;MAHYDIYQSLGLDRGAPTGELDRQLADRLAVAPQDDAAAVDELTTARAVVGNDTRRSLYDQRLDDPNAEDIDVASLKELAALQVDGPAGNGRQFQQQAGQFARDGDYQLAAIFAR
;
A
#
# COMPACT_ATOMS: atom_id res chain seq x y z
N MET A 1 -19.41 -10.31 -18.23
CA MET A 1 -18.19 -9.95 -19.00
C MET A 1 -17.00 -10.42 -18.16
N ALA A 2 -15.76 -10.21 -18.56
CA ALA A 2 -14.62 -10.67 -17.74
C ALA A 2 -14.29 -9.61 -16.69
N HIS A 3 -13.94 -10.02 -15.47
CA HIS A 3 -13.40 -9.11 -14.46
C HIS A 3 -12.13 -8.44 -15.01
N TYR A 4 -12.02 -7.13 -14.87
CA TYR A 4 -10.78 -6.43 -15.17
C TYR A 4 -9.74 -6.75 -14.10
N ASP A 5 -8.69 -7.45 -14.52
CA ASP A 5 -7.57 -7.87 -13.69
C ASP A 5 -6.41 -6.87 -13.84
N ILE A 6 -6.19 -6.03 -12.81
CA ILE A 6 -5.11 -5.04 -12.72
C ILE A 6 -3.74 -5.73 -12.84
N TYR A 7 -3.60 -6.92 -12.24
CA TYR A 7 -2.34 -7.66 -12.24
C TYR A 7 -2.00 -8.15 -13.65
N GLN A 8 -2.97 -8.72 -14.36
CA GLN A 8 -2.77 -9.15 -15.74
C GLN A 8 -2.60 -7.96 -16.69
N SER A 9 -3.40 -6.89 -16.55
CA SER A 9 -3.34 -5.70 -17.41
C SER A 9 -1.97 -5.02 -17.34
N LEU A 10 -1.44 -4.87 -16.13
CA LEU A 10 -0.18 -4.16 -15.89
C LEU A 10 1.03 -5.10 -15.75
N GLY A 11 0.85 -6.42 -15.90
CA GLY A 11 1.91 -7.40 -15.68
C GLY A 11 2.53 -7.31 -14.28
N LEU A 12 1.69 -7.12 -13.25
CA LEU A 12 2.10 -7.13 -11.84
C LEU A 12 1.94 -8.54 -11.27
N ASP A 13 2.75 -8.84 -10.26
CA ASP A 13 2.61 -10.08 -9.50
C ASP A 13 1.58 -9.92 -8.38
N ARG A 14 0.45 -10.64 -8.47
CA ARG A 14 -0.58 -10.69 -7.41
C ARG A 14 -0.04 -11.19 -6.08
N GLY A 15 1.04 -11.96 -6.06
CA GLY A 15 1.71 -12.42 -4.84
C GLY A 15 2.60 -11.38 -4.17
N ALA A 16 2.91 -10.26 -4.84
CA ALA A 16 3.80 -9.25 -4.31
C ALA A 16 3.18 -8.48 -3.13
N PRO A 17 3.96 -8.01 -2.14
CA PRO A 17 3.43 -7.21 -1.05
C PRO A 17 2.95 -5.84 -1.53
N THR A 18 1.92 -5.28 -0.88
CA THR A 18 1.28 -4.01 -1.26
C THR A 18 2.28 -2.87 -1.40
N GLY A 19 3.25 -2.76 -0.48
CA GLY A 19 4.29 -1.74 -0.56
C GLY A 19 5.29 -1.92 -1.72
N GLU A 20 5.41 -3.13 -2.29
CA GLU A 20 6.18 -3.37 -3.52
C GLU A 20 5.35 -2.97 -4.75
N LEU A 21 4.06 -3.34 -4.78
CA LEU A 21 3.14 -2.92 -5.85
C LEU A 21 3.00 -1.40 -5.93
N ASP A 22 2.87 -0.71 -4.78
CA ASP A 22 2.80 0.75 -4.74
C ASP A 22 4.07 1.39 -5.32
N ARG A 23 5.26 0.87 -4.97
CA ARG A 23 6.54 1.37 -5.48
C ARG A 23 6.67 1.14 -6.99
N GLN A 24 6.39 -0.06 -7.48
CA GLN A 24 6.46 -0.35 -8.92
C GLN A 24 5.54 0.56 -9.73
N LEU A 25 4.34 0.81 -9.23
CA LEU A 25 3.38 1.71 -9.89
C LEU A 25 3.81 3.17 -9.79
N ALA A 26 4.39 3.60 -8.66
CA ALA A 26 4.97 4.93 -8.52
C ALA A 26 6.13 5.16 -9.50
N ASP A 27 7.02 4.17 -9.67
CA ASP A 27 8.15 4.24 -10.59
C ASP A 27 7.68 4.33 -12.05
N ARG A 28 6.64 3.56 -12.41
CA ARG A 28 6.01 3.64 -13.75
C ARG A 28 5.35 4.99 -13.99
N LEU A 29 4.63 5.54 -12.99
CA LEU A 29 4.05 6.88 -13.06
C LEU A 29 5.11 7.97 -13.26
N ALA A 30 6.28 7.83 -12.63
CA ALA A 30 7.36 8.81 -12.74
C ALA A 30 7.97 8.90 -14.14
N VAL A 31 7.88 7.83 -14.95
CA VAL A 31 8.40 7.77 -16.32
C VAL A 31 7.30 7.80 -17.39
N ALA A 32 6.02 7.83 -16.98
CA ALA A 32 4.90 7.83 -17.90
C ALA A 32 4.84 9.15 -18.70
N PRO A 33 4.65 9.09 -20.04
CA PRO A 33 4.45 10.27 -20.86
C PRO A 33 3.21 11.05 -20.39
N GLN A 34 3.36 12.33 -20.09
CA GLN A 34 2.26 13.16 -19.57
C GLN A 34 1.18 13.45 -20.62
N ASP A 35 1.51 13.28 -21.89
CA ASP A 35 0.58 13.34 -23.03
C ASP A 35 -0.25 12.06 -23.19
N ASP A 36 0.13 10.96 -22.52
CA ASP A 36 -0.67 9.74 -22.42
C ASP A 36 -1.55 9.77 -21.16
N ALA A 37 -2.60 10.60 -21.22
CA ALA A 37 -3.56 10.74 -20.12
C ALA A 37 -4.26 9.43 -19.75
N ALA A 38 -4.43 8.50 -20.71
CA ALA A 38 -5.06 7.22 -20.47
C ALA A 38 -4.14 6.30 -19.63
N ALA A 39 -2.86 6.21 -20.00
CA ALA A 39 -1.89 5.43 -19.23
C ALA A 39 -1.68 5.99 -17.82
N VAL A 40 -1.62 7.32 -17.68
CA VAL A 40 -1.50 7.98 -16.37
C VAL A 40 -2.73 7.72 -15.49
N ASP A 41 -3.94 7.78 -16.05
CA ASP A 41 -5.20 7.50 -15.32
C ASP A 41 -5.27 6.03 -14.88
N GLU A 42 -4.90 5.09 -15.76
CA GLU A 42 -4.86 3.65 -15.45
C GLU A 42 -3.87 3.36 -14.31
N LEU A 43 -2.63 3.84 -14.43
CA LEU A 43 -1.59 3.64 -13.41
C LEU A 43 -1.96 4.28 -12.08
N THR A 44 -2.56 5.47 -12.09
CA THR A 44 -3.01 6.17 -10.88
C THR A 44 -4.14 5.40 -10.20
N THR A 45 -5.11 4.92 -10.98
CA THR A 45 -6.24 4.13 -10.48
C THR A 45 -5.76 2.81 -9.90
N ALA A 46 -4.92 2.08 -10.63
CA ALA A 46 -4.34 0.82 -10.17
C ALA A 46 -3.57 1.01 -8.86
N ARG A 47 -2.70 2.03 -8.79
CA ARG A 47 -1.93 2.33 -7.57
C ARG A 47 -2.83 2.64 -6.38
N ALA A 48 -3.90 3.41 -6.58
CA ALA A 48 -4.84 3.70 -5.51
C ALA A 48 -5.50 2.43 -4.96
N VAL A 49 -5.85 1.47 -5.83
CA VAL A 49 -6.47 0.20 -5.44
C VAL A 49 -5.46 -0.75 -4.78
N VAL A 50 -4.40 -1.15 -5.49
CA VAL A 50 -3.49 -2.23 -5.04
C VAL A 50 -2.34 -1.73 -4.14
N GLY A 51 -2.16 -0.42 -4.03
CA GLY A 51 -1.18 0.22 -3.14
C GLY A 51 -1.69 0.44 -1.71
N ASN A 52 -2.94 0.06 -1.41
CA ASN A 52 -3.52 0.11 -0.07
C ASN A 52 -4.07 -1.26 0.32
N ASP A 53 -3.69 -1.78 1.50
CA ASP A 53 -4.07 -3.14 1.93
C ASP A 53 -5.58 -3.37 2.01
N THR A 54 -6.34 -2.38 2.50
CA THR A 54 -7.80 -2.50 2.63
C THR A 54 -8.48 -2.54 1.27
N ARG A 55 -8.12 -1.62 0.36
CA ARG A 55 -8.69 -1.59 -0.99
C ARG A 55 -8.27 -2.81 -1.82
N ARG A 56 -7.02 -3.23 -1.69
CA ARG A 56 -6.51 -4.44 -2.32
C ARG A 56 -7.25 -5.68 -1.85
N SER A 57 -7.53 -5.82 -0.55
CA SER A 57 -8.28 -6.96 -0.02
C SER A 57 -9.70 -7.02 -0.60
N LEU A 58 -10.40 -5.88 -0.68
CA LEU A 58 -11.73 -5.81 -1.31
C LEU A 58 -11.68 -6.14 -2.81
N TYR A 59 -10.67 -5.65 -3.50
CA TYR A 59 -10.42 -5.95 -4.90
C TYR A 59 -10.18 -7.45 -5.13
N ASP A 60 -9.26 -8.03 -4.37
CA ASP A 60 -8.88 -9.44 -4.47
C ASP A 60 -10.05 -10.37 -4.16
N GLN A 61 -10.86 -10.04 -3.14
CA GLN A 61 -12.08 -10.79 -2.81
C GLN A 61 -13.08 -10.79 -3.98
N ARG A 62 -13.28 -9.64 -4.62
CA ARG A 62 -14.20 -9.51 -5.76
C ARG A 62 -13.66 -10.20 -7.01
N LEU A 63 -12.35 -10.23 -7.18
CA LEU A 63 -11.69 -10.94 -8.29
C LEU A 63 -11.79 -12.48 -8.15
N ASP A 64 -11.77 -12.98 -6.91
CA ASP A 64 -11.88 -14.41 -6.62
C ASP A 64 -13.32 -14.94 -6.56
N ASP A 65 -14.32 -14.05 -6.47
CA ASP A 65 -15.74 -14.43 -6.43
C ASP A 65 -16.34 -14.49 -7.85
N PRO A 66 -16.60 -15.70 -8.40
CA PRO A 66 -17.16 -15.84 -9.74
C PRO A 66 -18.62 -15.40 -9.86
N ASN A 67 -19.30 -15.13 -8.74
CA ASN A 67 -20.67 -14.61 -8.71
C ASN A 67 -20.73 -13.11 -8.39
N ALA A 68 -19.58 -12.48 -8.11
CA ALA A 68 -19.54 -11.05 -7.91
C ALA A 68 -19.88 -10.34 -9.21
N GLU A 69 -20.44 -9.14 -9.07
CA GLU A 69 -20.68 -8.28 -10.22
C GLU A 69 -19.34 -7.91 -10.89
N ASP A 70 -19.37 -7.87 -12.22
CA ASP A 70 -18.21 -7.61 -13.08
C ASP A 70 -17.39 -6.42 -12.56
N ILE A 71 -16.06 -6.57 -12.58
CA ILE A 71 -15.15 -5.47 -12.25
C ILE A 71 -14.85 -4.73 -13.55
N ASP A 72 -15.42 -3.54 -13.70
CA ASP A 72 -15.14 -2.63 -14.80
C ASP A 72 -14.31 -1.42 -14.33
N VAL A 73 -13.94 -0.55 -15.28
CA VAL A 73 -13.14 0.66 -14.98
C VAL A 73 -13.87 1.59 -14.01
N ALA A 74 -15.21 1.65 -14.05
CA ALA A 74 -15.99 2.49 -13.15
C ALA A 74 -15.90 1.99 -11.70
N SER A 75 -16.12 0.70 -11.48
CA SER A 75 -16.00 0.05 -10.17
C SER A 75 -14.58 0.18 -9.58
N LEU A 76 -13.54 0.14 -10.41
CA LEU A 76 -12.16 0.41 -9.98
C LEU A 76 -11.97 1.84 -9.48
N LYS A 77 -12.55 2.82 -10.18
CA LYS A 77 -12.48 4.23 -9.76
C LYS A 77 -13.25 4.48 -8.47
N GLU A 78 -14.40 3.83 -8.29
CA GLU A 78 -15.13 3.86 -7.03
C GLU A 78 -14.31 3.27 -5.89
N LEU A 79 -13.68 2.11 -6.12
CA LEU A 79 -12.81 1.49 -5.13
C LEU A 79 -11.59 2.38 -4.82
N ALA A 80 -10.97 2.98 -5.82
CA ALA A 80 -9.87 3.93 -5.65
C ALA A 80 -10.26 5.17 -4.83
N ALA A 81 -11.50 5.65 -4.98
CA ALA A 81 -12.04 6.80 -4.26
C ALA A 81 -12.51 6.45 -2.84
N LEU A 82 -12.65 5.16 -2.51
CA LEU A 82 -13.11 4.71 -1.20
C LEU A 82 -12.20 5.25 -0.10
N GLN A 83 -12.78 6.03 0.80
CA GLN A 83 -12.14 6.47 2.03
C GLN A 83 -12.12 5.30 2.99
N VAL A 84 -10.96 4.64 3.05
CA VAL A 84 -10.68 3.62 4.04
C VAL A 84 -9.85 4.28 5.13
N ASP A 85 -10.41 4.40 6.34
CA ASP A 85 -9.65 4.79 7.52
C ASP A 85 -8.67 3.66 7.87
N GLY A 86 -7.50 3.68 7.23
CA GLY A 86 -6.44 2.65 7.34
C GLY A 86 -5.19 3.10 6.57
N PRO A 87 -3.97 2.76 7.03
CA PRO A 87 -2.83 3.67 7.07
C PRO A 87 -2.18 3.90 5.69
N ALA A 88 -2.83 4.70 4.84
CA ALA A 88 -2.17 5.37 3.74
C ALA A 88 -1.38 6.56 4.32
N GLY A 89 -0.16 6.28 4.80
CA GLY A 89 0.82 7.29 5.19
C GLY A 89 1.05 7.44 6.69
N ASN A 90 1.77 6.48 7.31
CA ASN A 90 2.64 6.75 8.46
C ASN A 90 3.60 5.58 8.75
N GLY A 91 4.32 5.12 7.72
CA GLY A 91 5.45 4.20 7.88
C GLY A 91 6.65 4.79 8.67
N ARG A 92 6.52 5.99 9.25
CA ARG A 92 7.54 6.62 10.10
C ARG A 92 7.17 6.70 11.58
N GLN A 93 5.96 6.33 12.01
CA GLN A 93 5.54 6.58 13.39
C GLN A 93 5.55 5.34 14.31
N PHE A 94 5.47 4.12 13.75
CA PHE A 94 5.49 2.88 14.55
C PHE A 94 6.90 2.41 14.96
N GLN A 95 7.98 2.98 14.40
CA GLN A 95 9.35 2.58 14.75
C GLN A 95 10.06 3.56 15.71
N GLN A 96 9.42 4.68 16.11
CA GLN A 96 10.04 5.69 16.97
C GLN A 96 9.66 5.59 18.46
N GLN A 97 8.64 4.80 18.83
CA GLN A 97 8.21 4.69 20.24
C GLN A 97 8.80 3.48 20.99
N ALA A 98 9.42 2.51 20.31
CA ALA A 98 10.02 1.35 20.98
C ALA A 98 11.44 1.60 21.55
N GLY A 99 12.07 2.75 21.23
CA GLY A 99 13.44 3.06 21.67
C GLY A 99 13.55 4.04 22.85
N GLN A 100 12.43 4.59 23.33
CA GLN A 100 12.46 5.74 24.26
C GLN A 100 12.13 5.40 25.73
N PHE A 101 11.70 4.18 26.01
CA PHE A 101 11.38 3.73 27.38
C PHE A 101 12.54 2.98 28.07
N ALA A 102 13.70 2.83 27.42
CA ALA A 102 14.83 2.04 27.90
C ALA A 102 16.03 2.88 28.39
N ARG A 103 15.87 4.19 28.65
CA ARG A 103 17.00 5.09 29.01
C ARG A 103 16.98 5.72 30.39
N ASP A 104 15.94 5.51 31.21
CA ASP A 104 15.86 6.14 32.54
C ASP A 104 15.74 5.13 33.70
N GLY A 105 16.31 3.93 33.51
CA GLY A 105 16.41 2.91 34.55
C GLY A 105 17.86 2.55 34.82
N ASP A 106 18.33 2.92 36.01
CA ASP A 106 19.34 2.19 36.78
C ASP A 106 20.80 2.15 36.27
N TYR A 107 21.61 3.12 36.74
CA TYR A 107 22.99 2.85 37.17
C TYR A 107 23.33 3.70 38.41
N GLN A 108 22.65 3.47 39.53
CA GLN A 108 23.32 3.63 40.82
C GLN A 108 24.04 2.31 41.11
N LEU A 109 25.37 2.31 41.15
CA LEU A 109 26.18 1.50 42.07
C LEU A 109 27.69 1.73 41.86
N ALA A 110 28.37 1.83 43.00
CA ALA A 110 29.80 1.56 43.25
C ALA A 110 30.81 2.69 43.04
N ALA A 111 31.08 3.42 44.13
CA ALA A 111 32.46 3.75 44.51
C ALA A 111 32.55 3.90 46.05
N ILE A 112 32.58 2.76 46.75
CA ILE A 112 33.11 2.68 48.13
C ILE A 112 34.53 2.10 48.01
N PHE A 113 35.45 2.71 48.76
CA PHE A 113 36.83 2.32 49.07
C PHE A 113 37.94 2.74 48.08
N ALA A 114 38.64 3.82 48.43
CA ALA A 114 40.08 3.75 48.64
C ALA A 114 40.52 4.79 49.69
N ARG A 115 41.45 4.32 50.51
CA ARG A 115 42.03 4.85 51.75
C ARG A 115 42.85 6.12 51.58
#